data_AF-A0A9E2A2A4-F1
#
_entry.id   AF-A0A9E2A2A4-F1
#
_cell.length_a   1.000
_cell.length_b   1.000
_cell.length_c   1.000
_cell.angle_alpha   90.00
_cell.angle_beta   90.00
_cell.angle_gamma   90.00
#
_symmetry.space_group_name_H-M   'P 1'
#
loop_
_entity.id
_entity.type
_entity.pdbx_description
1 polymer ?
#
loop_
_entity_poly.entity_id
_entity_poly.type
_entity_poly.pdbx_seq_one_letter_code
_entity_poly.pdbx_strand_id
1 'polypeptide(L)'
;MKRLSLFLSLLLTTMIVLVSVGISLADDGTIFRRNVSKAEDLATGHAAIKMLPVYVQPQAADGTVLEYISILDAEGSEVEQRTYVQPLIVHYAEGDVETIEEDGYGGFPGHGHRDAFGAVSLDGGNTWKRSNLSKSGDLSSFKIK
;
A
#
# COMPACT_ATOMS: atom_id res chain seq x y z
N MET A 1 -24.08 15.05 57.30
CA MET A 1 -23.86 16.02 56.19
C MET A 1 -22.42 16.03 55.67
N LYS A 2 -21.38 16.19 56.52
CA LYS A 2 -19.96 16.22 56.08
C LYS A 2 -19.49 14.96 55.33
N ARG A 3 -19.91 13.75 55.76
CA ARG A 3 -19.54 12.49 55.10
C ARG A 3 -20.19 12.30 53.73
N LEU A 4 -21.42 12.77 53.53
CA LEU A 4 -22.13 12.71 52.24
C LEU A 4 -21.53 13.70 51.24
N SER A 5 -21.14 14.89 51.70
CA SER A 5 -20.43 15.90 50.89
C SER A 5 -19.04 15.42 50.45
N LEU A 6 -18.30 14.70 51.32
CA LEU A 6 -17.00 14.14 50.97
C LEU A 6 -17.11 13.05 49.89
N PHE A 7 -18.08 12.15 50.04
CA PHE A 7 -18.39 11.10 49.06
C PHE A 7 -18.78 11.67 47.70
N LEU A 8 -19.62 12.72 47.69
CA LEU A 8 -20.05 13.36 46.44
C LEU A 8 -18.88 14.08 45.73
N SER A 9 -17.97 14.71 46.50
CA SER A 9 -16.77 15.35 45.92
C SER A 9 -15.80 14.32 45.32
N LEU A 10 -15.66 13.16 45.96
CA LEU A 10 -14.78 12.08 45.50
C LEU A 10 -15.32 11.41 44.23
N LEU A 11 -16.65 11.26 44.14
CA LEU A 11 -17.33 10.76 42.96
C LEU A 11 -17.18 11.73 41.77
N LEU A 12 -17.27 13.04 42.04
CA LEU A 12 -17.15 14.07 41.01
C LEU A 12 -15.70 14.18 40.49
N THR A 13 -14.70 14.12 41.37
CA THR A 13 -13.29 14.15 40.96
C THR A 13 -12.89 12.89 40.19
N THR A 14 -13.39 11.71 40.58
CA THR A 14 -13.17 10.48 39.80
C THR A 14 -13.84 10.52 38.43
N MET A 15 -15.04 11.10 38.31
CA MET A 15 -15.68 11.35 37.01
C MET A 15 -14.87 12.30 36.13
N ILE A 16 -14.32 13.38 36.69
CA ILE A 16 -13.48 14.33 35.94
C ILE A 16 -12.18 13.67 35.45
N VAL A 17 -11.57 12.81 36.27
CA VAL A 17 -10.36 12.04 35.89
C VAL A 17 -10.68 10.99 34.82
N LEU A 18 -11.87 10.38 34.85
CA LEU A 18 -12.31 9.44 33.81
C LEU A 18 -12.61 10.12 32.47
N VAL A 19 -13.03 11.39 32.48
CA VAL A 19 -13.27 12.19 31.27
C VAL A 19 -11.98 12.76 30.68
N SER A 20 -10.93 12.95 31.48
CA SER A 20 -9.64 13.49 31.01
C SER A 20 -8.68 12.44 30.44
N VAL A 21 -9.01 11.14 30.54
CA VAL A 21 -8.35 10.09 29.74
C VAL A 21 -8.91 10.18 28.32
N GLY A 22 -8.41 11.16 27.57
CA GLY A 22 -8.71 11.36 26.17
C GLY A 22 -8.48 10.06 25.41
N ILE A 23 -9.53 9.61 24.75
CA ILE A 23 -9.48 8.50 23.81
C ILE A 23 -8.62 8.99 22.64
N SER A 24 -7.31 8.76 22.68
CA SER A 24 -6.48 8.85 21.48
C SER A 24 -6.84 7.65 20.62
N LEU A 25 -7.88 7.79 19.80
CA LEU A 25 -8.12 6.88 18.70
C LEU A 25 -6.93 7.04 17.75
N ALA A 26 -6.14 5.99 17.59
CA ALA A 26 -5.16 5.97 16.52
C ALA A 26 -5.94 6.01 15.20
N ASP A 27 -5.74 7.08 14.42
CA ASP A 27 -6.24 7.16 13.06
C ASP A 27 -5.23 6.46 12.15
N ASP A 28 -5.52 5.19 11.83
CA ASP A 28 -4.70 4.38 10.92
C ASP A 28 -4.92 4.73 9.44
N GLY A 29 -5.75 5.76 9.14
CA GLY A 29 -6.03 6.22 7.79
C GLY A 29 -6.89 5.24 6.98
N THR A 30 -7.47 5.72 5.88
CA THR A 30 -8.18 4.85 4.94
C THR A 30 -7.16 4.03 4.14
N ILE A 31 -7.40 2.72 4.00
CA ILE A 31 -6.52 1.84 3.24
C ILE A 31 -6.42 2.34 1.79
N PHE A 32 -5.22 2.76 1.39
CA PHE A 32 -4.91 3.13 0.02
C PHE A 32 -4.83 1.90 -0.87
N ARG A 33 -5.83 1.72 -1.75
CA ARG A 33 -5.92 0.59 -2.70
C ARG A 33 -5.77 1.08 -4.14
N ARG A 34 -4.86 0.44 -4.88
CA ARG A 34 -4.66 0.69 -6.32
C ARG A 34 -4.52 -0.63 -7.08
N ASN A 35 -5.19 -0.74 -8.23
CA ASN A 35 -4.97 -1.84 -9.16
C ASN A 35 -3.72 -1.56 -10.01
N VAL A 36 -2.62 -2.24 -9.70
CA VAL A 36 -1.35 -2.10 -10.43
C VAL A 36 -1.39 -2.87 -11.76
N SER A 37 -2.03 -4.04 -11.81
CA SER A 37 -2.04 -4.90 -13.00
C SER A 37 -3.01 -4.43 -14.09
N LYS A 38 -4.02 -3.63 -13.73
CA LYS A 38 -5.07 -3.10 -14.64
C LYS A 38 -5.75 -4.18 -15.50
N ALA A 39 -5.58 -5.45 -15.17
CA ALA A 39 -6.16 -6.59 -15.85
C ALA A 39 -7.01 -7.32 -14.83
N GLU A 40 -8.31 -7.07 -14.86
CA GLU A 40 -9.26 -7.63 -13.88
C GLU A 40 -9.62 -9.07 -14.19
N ASP A 41 -9.54 -9.46 -15.47
CA ASP A 41 -9.93 -10.79 -15.95
C ASP A 41 -8.82 -11.85 -15.79
N LEU A 42 -7.57 -11.43 -15.50
CA LEU A 42 -6.42 -12.33 -15.44
C LEU A 42 -6.09 -12.72 -14.00
N ALA A 43 -5.63 -13.95 -13.83
CA ALA A 43 -5.16 -14.41 -12.53
C ALA A 43 -3.82 -13.75 -12.18
N THR A 44 -3.79 -13.00 -11.08
CA THR A 44 -2.56 -12.45 -10.49
C THR A 44 -2.09 -13.33 -9.34
N GLY A 45 -0.82 -13.72 -9.35
CA GLY A 45 -0.18 -14.52 -8.30
C GLY A 45 1.22 -14.03 -7.94
N HIS A 46 1.75 -14.54 -6.81
CA HIS A 46 3.11 -14.23 -6.34
C HIS A 46 3.42 -12.73 -6.25
N ALA A 47 2.41 -11.92 -5.94
CA ALA A 47 2.55 -10.49 -5.80
C ALA A 47 3.33 -10.15 -4.54
N ALA A 48 4.37 -9.33 -4.66
CA ALA A 48 4.97 -8.67 -3.50
C ALA A 48 5.31 -7.22 -3.82
N ILE A 49 5.23 -6.39 -2.79
CA ILE A 49 5.57 -4.97 -2.82
C ILE A 49 6.72 -4.70 -1.85
N LYS A 50 7.64 -3.85 -2.26
CA LYS A 50 8.75 -3.39 -1.42
C LYS A 50 8.93 -1.89 -1.53
N MET A 51 9.06 -1.25 -0.38
CA MET A 51 9.49 0.13 -0.27
C MET A 51 11.02 0.15 -0.16
N LEU A 52 11.68 0.97 -0.97
CA LEU A 52 13.13 1.08 -0.92
C LEU A 52 13.59 2.03 0.20
N PRO A 53 14.73 1.78 0.86
CA PRO A 53 15.26 2.60 1.95
C PRO A 53 16.00 3.86 1.43
N VAL A 54 15.48 4.49 0.38
CA VAL A 54 16.05 5.68 -0.24
C VAL A 54 14.94 6.67 -0.56
N TYR A 55 15.27 7.95 -0.62
CA TYR A 55 14.35 9.01 -0.98
C TYR A 55 14.69 9.57 -2.36
N VAL A 56 13.66 9.80 -3.17
CA VAL A 56 13.77 10.38 -4.51
C VAL A 56 12.79 11.54 -4.66
N GLN A 57 13.01 12.38 -5.67
CA GLN A 57 12.04 13.40 -6.05
C GLN A 57 10.75 12.74 -6.57
N PRO A 58 9.56 13.21 -6.15
CA PRO A 58 8.30 12.72 -6.65
C PRO A 58 8.17 12.84 -8.17
N GLN A 59 7.74 11.76 -8.82
CA GLN A 59 7.55 11.70 -10.27
C GLN A 59 6.40 10.76 -10.63
N ALA A 60 5.49 11.23 -11.47
CA ALA A 60 4.43 10.40 -12.02
C ALA A 60 4.99 9.38 -13.04
N ALA A 61 4.23 8.31 -13.30
CA ALA A 61 4.65 7.21 -14.17
C ALA A 61 4.90 7.61 -15.63
N ASP A 62 4.33 8.74 -16.07
CA ASP A 62 4.56 9.34 -17.39
C ASP A 62 5.89 10.12 -17.48
N GLY A 63 6.56 10.33 -16.35
CA GLY A 63 7.81 11.08 -16.24
C GLY A 63 7.63 12.52 -15.75
N THR A 64 6.41 12.99 -15.50
CA THR A 64 6.15 14.33 -14.96
C THR A 64 6.71 14.44 -13.55
N VAL A 65 7.62 15.38 -13.33
CA VAL A 65 8.17 15.68 -12.00
C VAL A 65 7.12 16.44 -11.19
N LEU A 66 6.86 15.99 -9.97
CA LEU A 66 5.92 16.61 -9.05
C LEU A 66 6.69 17.40 -8.00
N GLU A 67 6.17 18.56 -7.62
CA GLU A 67 6.78 19.38 -6.56
C GLU A 67 6.65 18.72 -5.19
N TYR A 68 5.47 18.13 -4.92
CA TYR A 68 5.17 17.39 -3.70
C TYR A 68 4.14 16.29 -3.95
N ILE A 69 4.04 15.36 -2.99
CA ILE A 69 2.89 14.46 -2.83
C ILE A 69 2.08 14.87 -1.60
N SER A 70 0.76 14.76 -1.67
CA SER A 70 -0.14 15.01 -0.56
C SER A 70 -0.36 13.73 0.23
N ILE A 71 -0.16 13.80 1.55
CA ILE A 71 -0.54 12.75 2.50
C ILE A 71 -1.92 13.11 3.04
N LEU A 72 -2.86 12.17 2.93
CA LEU A 72 -4.26 12.36 3.30
C LEU A 72 -4.56 11.66 4.62
N ASP A 73 -5.48 12.21 5.42
CA ASP A 73 -6.08 11.54 6.59
C ASP A 73 -7.13 10.50 6.17
N ALA A 74 -7.76 9.84 7.14
CA ALA A 74 -8.84 8.89 6.88
C ALA A 74 -10.03 9.51 6.13
N GLU A 75 -10.34 10.77 6.39
CA GLU A 75 -11.43 11.53 5.76
C GLU A 75 -11.08 12.07 4.37
N GLY A 76 -9.82 11.92 3.94
CA GLY A 76 -9.31 12.36 2.64
C GLY A 76 -8.87 13.83 2.59
N SER A 77 -8.76 14.49 3.74
CA SER A 77 -8.20 15.84 3.85
C SER A 77 -6.68 15.78 3.84
N GLU A 78 -6.05 16.79 3.24
CA GLU A 78 -4.59 16.89 3.17
C GLU A 78 -3.99 17.28 4.52
N VAL A 79 -3.08 16.44 5.02
CA VAL A 79 -2.41 16.61 6.33
C VAL A 79 -0.97 17.11 6.15
N GLU A 80 -0.27 16.62 5.13
CA GLU A 80 1.14 16.92 4.90
C GLU A 80 1.45 16.96 3.40
N GLN A 81 2.31 17.89 2.99
CA GLN A 81 2.95 17.87 1.69
C GLN A 81 4.40 17.40 1.82
N ARG A 82 4.77 16.40 1.01
CA ARG A 82 6.12 15.84 1.03
C ARG A 82 6.80 16.01 -0.32
N THR A 83 7.98 16.62 -0.31
CA THR A 83 8.80 16.88 -1.51
C THR A 83 9.73 15.73 -1.88
N TYR A 84 9.63 14.60 -1.17
CA TYR A 84 10.41 13.39 -1.38
C TYR A 84 9.57 12.14 -1.10
N VAL A 85 9.92 11.03 -1.75
CA VAL A 85 9.19 9.78 -1.58
C VAL A 85 10.12 8.58 -1.63
N GLN A 86 9.74 7.50 -0.95
CA GLN A 86 10.42 6.22 -1.08
C GLN A 86 9.84 5.46 -2.26
N PRO A 87 10.65 5.03 -3.24
CA PRO A 87 10.15 4.25 -4.36
C PRO A 87 9.45 2.98 -3.89
N LEU A 88 8.32 2.68 -4.51
CA LEU A 88 7.62 1.42 -4.36
C LEU A 88 7.88 0.55 -5.58
N ILE A 89 8.31 -0.68 -5.34
CA ILE A 89 8.57 -1.69 -6.36
C ILE A 89 7.64 -2.86 -6.13
N VAL A 90 6.91 -3.26 -7.17
CA VAL A 90 6.02 -4.42 -7.14
C VAL A 90 6.48 -5.41 -8.19
N HIS A 91 6.46 -6.70 -7.85
CA HIS A 91 6.54 -7.79 -8.81
C HIS A 91 5.33 -8.70 -8.66
N TYR A 92 4.86 -9.24 -9.77
CA TYR A 92 3.74 -10.17 -9.81
C TYR A 92 3.83 -11.05 -11.06
N ALA A 93 3.23 -12.23 -10.99
CA ALA A 93 2.98 -13.06 -12.16
C ALA A 93 1.51 -12.88 -12.56
N GLU A 94 1.24 -12.69 -13.85
CA GLU A 94 -0.12 -12.52 -14.35
C GLU A 94 -0.31 -13.25 -15.68
N GLY A 95 -1.48 -13.85 -15.85
CA GLY A 95 -1.88 -14.51 -17.08
C GLY A 95 -2.94 -15.58 -16.84
N ASP A 96 -3.25 -16.32 -17.89
CA ASP A 96 -4.24 -17.39 -17.84
C ASP A 96 -3.72 -18.56 -17.01
N VAL A 97 -4.60 -19.16 -16.21
CA VAL A 97 -4.31 -20.34 -15.40
C VAL A 97 -5.46 -21.33 -15.57
N GLU A 98 -5.13 -22.52 -16.04
CA GLU A 98 -6.02 -23.68 -15.96
C GLU A 98 -5.78 -24.36 -14.61
N THR A 99 -6.79 -24.30 -13.75
CA THR A 99 -6.77 -24.94 -12.42
C THR A 99 -7.32 -26.36 -12.50
N ILE A 100 -6.81 -27.25 -11.65
CA ILE A 100 -7.41 -28.56 -11.45
C ILE A 100 -8.56 -28.41 -10.45
N GLU A 101 -9.81 -28.58 -10.90
CA GLU A 101 -11.03 -28.43 -10.07
C GLU A 101 -11.40 -29.70 -9.28
N GLU A 102 -10.48 -30.64 -9.10
CA GLU A 102 -10.73 -31.87 -8.35
C GLU A 102 -10.61 -31.64 -6.84
N ASP A 103 -11.65 -32.02 -6.09
CA ASP A 103 -11.69 -31.95 -4.63
C ASP A 103 -10.51 -32.73 -4.00
N GLY A 104 -9.66 -32.03 -3.25
CA GLY A 104 -8.49 -32.62 -2.56
C GLY A 104 -7.14 -32.22 -3.15
N TYR A 105 -7.10 -31.59 -4.33
CA TYR A 105 -5.91 -30.98 -4.92
C TYR A 105 -5.62 -29.59 -4.29
N GLY A 106 -5.29 -29.57 -3.00
CA GLY A 106 -4.82 -28.35 -2.33
C GLY A 106 -3.47 -27.88 -2.87
N GLY A 107 -3.24 -26.55 -2.90
CA GLY A 107 -1.91 -25.96 -3.16
C GLY A 107 -1.75 -25.17 -4.47
N PHE A 108 -2.83 -24.65 -5.05
CA PHE A 108 -2.81 -23.97 -6.36
C PHE A 108 -2.22 -24.81 -7.51
N PRO A 109 -2.58 -26.10 -7.66
CA PRO A 109 -2.18 -26.88 -8.83
C PRO A 109 -2.88 -26.32 -10.06
N GLY A 110 -2.08 -25.76 -10.97
CA GLY A 110 -2.55 -25.21 -12.22
C GLY A 110 -1.36 -24.81 -13.08
N HIS A 111 -1.56 -24.88 -14.39
CA HIS A 111 -0.58 -24.46 -15.39
C HIS A 111 -1.21 -23.43 -16.31
N GLY A 112 -0.38 -22.64 -16.96
CA GLY A 112 -0.88 -21.66 -17.91
C GLY A 112 0.19 -20.67 -18.33
N HIS A 113 -0.17 -19.84 -19.30
CA HIS A 113 0.71 -18.82 -19.83
C HIS A 113 0.68 -17.60 -18.91
N ARG A 114 1.67 -17.53 -18.02
CA ARG A 114 1.88 -16.38 -17.13
C ARG A 114 3.16 -15.67 -17.48
N ASP A 115 3.07 -14.35 -17.51
CA ASP A 115 4.23 -13.47 -17.60
C ASP A 115 4.59 -12.90 -16.23
N ALA A 116 5.89 -12.66 -16.04
CA ALA A 116 6.38 -11.93 -14.88
C ALA A 116 6.38 -10.43 -15.20
N PHE A 117 5.83 -9.63 -14.29
CA PHE A 117 5.76 -8.19 -14.39
C PHE A 117 6.49 -7.52 -13.23
N GLY A 118 7.09 -6.37 -13.54
CA GLY A 118 7.64 -5.44 -12.57
C GLY A 118 6.99 -4.07 -12.73
N ALA A 119 6.66 -3.42 -11.62
CA ALA A 119 6.10 -2.07 -11.62
C ALA A 119 6.81 -1.17 -10.60
N VAL A 120 7.01 0.08 -10.97
CA VAL A 120 7.67 1.11 -10.15
C VAL A 120 6.74 2.29 -9.97
N SER A 121 6.62 2.77 -8.74
CA SER A 121 5.99 4.06 -8.42
C SER A 121 6.99 4.97 -7.72
N LEU A 122 7.02 6.22 -8.16
CA LEU A 122 7.82 7.31 -7.61
C LEU A 122 6.92 8.46 -7.11
N ASP A 123 5.66 8.17 -6.80
CA ASP A 123 4.65 9.14 -6.34
C ASP A 123 3.76 8.58 -5.22
N GLY A 124 4.33 7.68 -4.40
CA GLY A 124 3.63 7.12 -3.24
C GLY A 124 2.60 6.04 -3.60
N GLY A 125 2.72 5.44 -4.79
CA GLY A 125 1.81 4.42 -5.28
C GLY A 125 0.61 4.97 -6.04
N ASN A 126 0.56 6.28 -6.32
CA ASN A 126 -0.55 6.88 -7.05
C ASN A 126 -0.55 6.47 -8.53
N THR A 127 0.62 6.46 -9.17
CA THR A 127 0.82 5.96 -10.53
C THR A 127 1.94 4.94 -10.61
N TRP A 128 1.85 4.05 -11.60
CA TRP A 128 2.75 2.91 -11.74
C TRP A 128 3.27 2.77 -13.17
N LYS A 129 4.58 2.75 -13.33
CA LYS A 129 5.24 2.40 -14.60
C LYS A 129 5.50 0.91 -14.61
N ARG A 130 4.90 0.21 -15.57
CA ARG A 130 4.87 -1.26 -15.62
C ARG A 130 5.69 -1.77 -16.78
N SER A 131 6.36 -2.89 -16.56
CA SER A 131 7.18 -3.57 -17.56
C SER A 131 6.89 -5.07 -17.49
N ASN A 132 6.67 -5.68 -18.65
CA ASN A 132 6.64 -7.13 -18.79
C ASN A 132 8.08 -7.62 -18.83
N LEU A 133 8.50 -8.33 -17.78
CA LEU A 133 9.87 -8.82 -17.61
C LEU A 133 10.12 -10.09 -18.43
N SER A 134 9.09 -10.90 -18.72
CA SER A 134 9.24 -12.07 -19.61
C SER A 134 9.79 -11.70 -20.98
N LYS A 135 9.47 -10.50 -21.49
CA LYS A 135 9.99 -9.98 -22.77
C LYS A 135 11.47 -9.57 -22.75
N SER A 136 12.17 -9.74 -21.63
CA SER A 136 13.58 -9.36 -21.49
C SER A 136 14.57 -10.53 -21.56
N GLY A 137 14.09 -11.77 -21.77
CA GLY A 137 14.94 -12.98 -21.77
C GLY A 137 16.10 -12.97 -22.77
N ASP A 138 15.90 -12.36 -23.94
CA ASP A 138 16.92 -12.23 -25.00
C ASP A 138 17.63 -10.88 -24.98
N LEU A 139 17.35 -10.03 -23.99
CA LEU A 139 17.93 -8.70 -23.88
C LEU A 139 19.16 -8.73 -22.97
N SER A 140 20.23 -8.07 -23.41
CA SER A 140 21.38 -7.81 -22.55
C SER A 140 21.16 -6.55 -21.72
N SER A 141 21.57 -6.59 -20.45
CA SER A 141 21.62 -5.41 -19.57
C SER A 141 22.79 -4.46 -19.88
N PHE A 142 23.68 -4.85 -20.81
CA PHE A 142 24.82 -4.05 -21.23
C PHE A 142 25.08 -4.18 -22.74
N LYS A 143 25.69 -3.14 -23.31
CA LYS A 143 26.26 -3.20 -24.66
C LYS A 143 27.77 -3.29 -24.53
N ILE A 144 28.38 -4.31 -25.14
CA ILE A 144 29.83 -4.36 -25.30
C ILE A 144 30.18 -3.33 -26.37
N LYS A 145 31.06 -2.39 -26.03
CA LYS A 145 31.65 -1.44 -26.98
C LYS A 145 33.01 -1.94 -27.43
#